data_AF-A0A5B8S5L1-F1
#
_entry.id   AF-A0A5B8S5L1-F1
#
_cell.length_a   1.000
_cell.length_b   1.000
_cell.length_c   1.000
_cell.angle_alpha   90.00
_cell.angle_beta   90.00
_cell.angle_gamma   90.00
#
_symmetry.space_group_name_H-M   'P 1'
#
loop_
_entity.id
_entity.type
_entity.pdbx_description
1 polymer ?
#
loop_
_entity_poly.entity_id
_entity_poly.type
_entity_poly.pdbx_seq_one_letter_code
_entity_poly.pdbx_strand_id
1 'polypeptide(L)'
;MAEFNALSRVLIDEWERRKGLKGQLTPAETANGYLKRESYRIIVHYVAQGRSRFFENVVRQDGRGLTARVKLEENPFHFGLLALFADDSVVSKQDRSLFSMQMLYAYRHGIPAEFLIGFIYQAGSKEEIKRKLGEGSIEPGFEKTFSKDISAARICTFR
;
A
#
# COMPACT_ATOMS: atom_id res chain seq x y z
N MET A 1 -0.94 12.34 -14.58
CA MET A 1 -1.79 13.15 -13.69
C MET A 1 -3.26 12.83 -13.92
N ALA A 2 -3.84 13.18 -15.06
CA ALA A 2 -5.24 12.84 -15.38
C ALA A 2 -5.54 11.34 -15.26
N GLU A 3 -4.67 10.48 -15.80
CA GLU A 3 -4.77 9.01 -15.68
C GLU A 3 -4.76 8.54 -14.22
N PHE A 4 -3.85 9.06 -13.39
CA PHE A 4 -3.76 8.69 -11.97
C PHE A 4 -5.02 9.12 -11.20
N ASN A 5 -5.55 10.30 -11.49
CA ASN A 5 -6.80 10.78 -10.88
C ASN A 5 -8.00 9.93 -11.32
N ALA A 6 -8.03 9.50 -12.59
CA ALA A 6 -9.06 8.57 -13.08
C ALA A 6 -8.96 7.21 -12.38
N LEU A 7 -7.76 6.67 -12.20
CA LEU A 7 -7.52 5.42 -11.46
C LEU A 7 -7.97 5.54 -10.00
N SER A 8 -7.63 6.64 -9.32
CA SER A 8 -8.07 6.92 -7.95
C SER A 8 -9.61 6.94 -7.86
N ARG A 9 -10.29 7.62 -8.79
CA ARG A 9 -11.77 7.66 -8.82
C ARG A 9 -12.38 6.28 -9.00
N VAL A 10 -11.94 5.51 -10.01
CA VAL A 10 -12.43 4.15 -10.25
C VAL A 10 -12.27 3.26 -9.01
N LEU A 11 -11.13 3.40 -8.32
CA LEU A 11 -10.85 2.65 -7.10
C LEU A 11 -11.78 3.06 -5.94
N ILE A 12 -12.05 4.36 -5.77
CA ILE A 12 -12.98 4.88 -4.74
C ILE A 12 -14.41 4.43 -5.03
N ASP A 13 -14.85 4.53 -6.29
CA ASP A 13 -16.22 4.15 -6.70
C ASP A 13 -16.48 2.66 -6.43
N GLU A 14 -15.52 1.79 -6.77
CA GLU A 14 -15.62 0.35 -6.52
C GLU A 14 -15.53 0.03 -5.02
N TRP A 15 -14.72 0.76 -4.25
CA TRP A 15 -14.70 0.64 -2.79
C TRP A 15 -16.05 1.01 -2.17
N GLU A 16 -16.67 2.10 -2.61
CA GLU A 16 -17.98 2.56 -2.15
C GLU A 16 -19.05 1.50 -2.44
N ARG A 17 -19.06 0.97 -3.67
CA ARG A 17 -19.96 -0.12 -4.08
C ARG A 17 -19.79 -1.35 -3.19
N ARG A 18 -18.55 -1.71 -2.83
CA ARG A 18 -18.26 -2.88 -1.99
C ARG A 18 -18.69 -2.72 -0.55
N LYS A 19 -18.74 -1.50 0.01
CA LYS A 19 -19.28 -1.27 1.36
C LYS A 19 -20.75 -1.69 1.47
N GLY A 20 -21.50 -1.65 0.36
CA GLY A 20 -22.89 -2.06 0.31
C GLY A 20 -23.12 -3.58 0.19
N LEU A 21 -22.06 -4.38 -0.04
CA LEU A 21 -22.19 -5.83 -0.18
C LEU A 21 -22.52 -6.49 1.16
N LYS A 22 -23.52 -7.38 1.15
CA LYS A 22 -23.92 -8.18 2.31
C LYS A 22 -23.54 -9.65 2.06
N GLY A 23 -23.18 -10.37 3.12
CA GLY A 23 -22.87 -11.81 3.07
C GLY A 23 -21.56 -12.17 3.77
N GLN A 24 -21.22 -13.46 3.78
CA GLN A 24 -19.92 -13.94 4.23
C GLN A 24 -18.87 -13.64 3.14
N LEU A 25 -18.20 -12.50 3.27
CA LEU A 25 -17.08 -12.13 2.41
C LEU A 25 -15.77 -12.62 3.03
N THR A 26 -14.88 -13.16 2.22
CA THR A 26 -13.50 -13.39 2.66
C THR A 26 -12.80 -12.05 2.95
N PRO A 27 -11.74 -12.02 3.77
CA PRO A 27 -10.99 -10.77 4.04
C PRO A 27 -10.56 -10.02 2.77
N ALA A 28 -10.22 -10.75 1.70
CA ALA A 28 -9.80 -10.18 0.41
C ALA A 28 -10.95 -9.59 -0.43
N GLU A 29 -12.19 -10.00 -0.17
CA GLU A 29 -13.39 -9.54 -0.87
C GLU A 29 -14.05 -8.33 -0.20
N THR A 30 -13.77 -8.12 1.09
CA THR A 30 -14.22 -6.92 1.83
C THR A 30 -13.78 -5.64 1.12
N ALA A 31 -14.51 -4.53 1.35
CA ALA A 31 -14.15 -3.21 0.83
C ALA A 31 -12.71 -2.83 1.17
N ASN A 32 -12.28 -3.06 2.42
CA ASN A 32 -10.90 -2.79 2.85
C ASN A 32 -9.88 -3.74 2.22
N GLY A 33 -10.23 -5.01 2.02
CA GLY A 33 -9.38 -5.97 1.32
C GLY A 33 -9.12 -5.57 -0.13
N TYR A 34 -10.18 -5.17 -0.84
CA TYR A 34 -10.10 -4.59 -2.18
C TYR A 34 -9.23 -3.32 -2.18
N LEU A 35 -9.53 -2.36 -1.29
CA LEU A 35 -8.84 -1.08 -1.23
C LEU A 35 -7.34 -1.25 -1.03
N LYS A 36 -6.93 -2.12 -0.09
CA LYS A 36 -5.52 -2.44 0.16
C LYS A 36 -4.88 -3.06 -1.08
N ARG A 37 -5.49 -4.08 -1.68
CA ARG A 37 -4.93 -4.79 -2.83
C ARG A 37 -4.71 -3.86 -4.03
N GLU A 38 -5.72 -3.10 -4.41
CA GLU A 38 -5.63 -2.25 -5.60
C GLU A 38 -4.73 -1.04 -5.37
N SER A 39 -4.78 -0.44 -4.17
CA SER A 39 -3.84 0.64 -3.82
C SER A 39 -2.40 0.12 -3.84
N TYR A 40 -2.16 -1.05 -3.26
CA TYR A 40 -0.85 -1.68 -3.26
C TYR A 40 -0.37 -1.93 -4.69
N ARG A 41 -1.19 -2.54 -5.55
CA ARG A 41 -0.88 -2.79 -6.97
C ARG A 41 -0.46 -1.51 -7.71
N ILE A 42 -1.25 -0.44 -7.56
CA ILE A 42 -0.96 0.85 -8.20
C ILE A 42 0.34 1.42 -7.66
N ILE A 43 0.49 1.51 -6.34
CA ILE A 43 1.67 2.13 -5.73
C ILE A 43 2.94 1.36 -6.11
N VAL A 44 2.89 0.02 -6.01
CA VAL A 44 3.94 -0.88 -6.44
C VAL A 44 4.40 -0.59 -7.87
N HIS A 45 3.47 -0.42 -8.81
CA HIS A 45 3.80 -0.16 -10.21
C HIS A 45 4.67 1.10 -10.37
N TYR A 46 4.36 2.17 -9.63
CA TYR A 46 5.14 3.41 -9.67
C TYR A 46 6.47 3.28 -8.92
N VAL A 47 6.48 2.62 -7.75
CA VAL A 47 7.71 2.41 -6.96
C VAL A 47 8.72 1.59 -7.76
N ALA A 48 8.27 0.48 -8.38
CA ALA A 48 9.13 -0.39 -9.19
C ALA A 48 9.72 0.30 -10.44
N GLN A 49 9.10 1.39 -10.92
CA GLN A 49 9.61 2.22 -12.01
C GLN A 49 10.54 3.35 -11.53
N GLY A 50 10.83 3.44 -10.22
CA GLY A 50 11.58 4.55 -9.65
C GLY A 50 10.80 5.88 -9.64
N ARG A 51 9.46 5.84 -9.78
CA ARG A 51 8.60 7.01 -9.94
C ARG A 51 7.94 7.46 -8.65
N SER A 52 8.44 7.06 -7.48
CA SER A 52 7.85 7.40 -6.16
C SER A 52 7.67 8.91 -5.94
N ARG A 53 8.56 9.76 -6.50
CA ARG A 53 8.45 11.23 -6.42
C ARG A 53 7.17 11.80 -7.06
N PHE A 54 6.53 11.03 -7.94
CA PHE A 54 5.23 11.38 -8.50
C PHE A 54 4.18 11.60 -7.40
N PHE A 55 4.20 10.82 -6.33
CA PHE A 55 3.22 10.94 -5.25
C PHE A 55 3.33 12.26 -4.50
N GLU A 56 4.56 12.74 -4.22
CA GLU A 56 4.75 14.05 -3.60
C GLU A 56 4.20 15.18 -4.47
N ASN A 57 4.40 15.10 -5.79
CA ASN A 57 3.89 16.10 -6.72
C ASN A 57 2.36 16.18 -6.69
N VAL A 58 1.68 15.03 -6.68
CA VAL A 58 0.22 14.96 -6.55
C VAL A 58 -0.23 15.59 -5.23
N VAL A 59 0.37 15.19 -4.11
CA VAL A 59 -0.01 15.70 -2.78
C VAL A 59 0.21 17.21 -2.66
N ARG A 60 1.32 17.74 -3.21
CA ARG A 60 1.60 19.18 -3.23
C ARG A 60 0.62 19.96 -4.10
N GLN A 61 0.25 19.42 -5.26
CA GLN A 61 -0.70 20.07 -6.17
C GLN A 61 -2.11 20.16 -5.58
N ASP A 62 -2.49 19.22 -4.74
CA ASP A 62 -3.74 19.28 -3.97
C ASP A 62 -3.68 20.29 -2.81
N GLY A 63 -2.57 21.03 -2.65
CA GLY A 63 -2.36 21.99 -1.55
C GLY A 63 -2.19 21.33 -0.19
N ARG A 64 -1.92 20.03 -0.14
CA ARG A 64 -1.81 19.28 1.11
C ARG A 64 -0.38 19.32 1.65
N GLY A 65 -0.25 19.61 2.94
CA GLY A 65 1.04 19.66 3.62
C GLY A 65 1.67 18.27 3.72
N LEU A 66 2.91 18.13 3.25
CA LEU A 66 3.72 16.93 3.51
C LEU A 66 4.20 16.98 4.96
N THR A 67 3.83 15.99 5.77
CA THR A 67 4.31 15.92 7.15
C THR A 67 5.75 15.42 7.17
N ALA A 68 6.65 16.13 7.84
CA ALA A 68 8.08 15.78 7.92
C ALA A 68 8.40 14.45 8.63
N ARG A 69 7.41 13.76 9.21
CA ARG A 69 7.60 12.56 10.04
C ARG A 69 7.92 11.28 9.26
N VAL A 70 7.56 11.23 7.98
CA VAL A 70 7.80 10.06 7.12
C VAL A 70 8.51 10.56 5.87
N LYS A 71 9.69 10.01 5.54
CA LYS A 71 10.37 10.33 4.29
C LYS A 71 9.88 9.41 3.18
N LEU A 72 9.84 9.93 1.95
CA LEU A 72 9.39 9.16 0.78
C LEU A 72 10.25 7.91 0.56
N GLU A 73 11.56 8.04 0.79
CA GLU A 73 12.55 6.97 0.65
C GLU A 73 12.41 5.89 1.73
N GLU A 74 11.77 6.20 2.86
CA GLU A 74 11.54 5.26 3.97
C GLU A 74 10.23 4.50 3.78
N ASN A 75 9.19 5.16 3.27
CA ASN A 75 7.89 4.55 3.06
C ASN A 75 7.11 5.25 1.92
N PRO A 76 7.32 4.86 0.66
CA PRO A 76 6.60 5.45 -0.47
C PRO A 76 5.12 5.08 -0.46
N PHE A 77 4.71 4.02 0.24
CA PHE A 77 3.31 3.63 0.36
C PHE A 77 2.50 4.63 1.16
N HIS A 78 3.11 5.33 2.12
CA HIS A 78 2.43 6.41 2.82
C HIS A 78 2.05 7.54 1.87
N PHE A 79 3.00 7.99 1.03
CA PHE A 79 2.77 9.03 0.04
C PHE A 79 1.87 8.57 -1.09
N GLY A 80 1.98 7.31 -1.52
CA GLY A 80 1.09 6.71 -2.51
C GLY A 80 -0.37 6.71 -2.03
N LEU A 81 -0.62 6.34 -0.77
CA LEU A 81 -1.96 6.41 -0.18
C LEU A 81 -2.45 7.85 -0.01
N LEU A 82 -1.58 8.80 0.35
CA LEU A 82 -1.95 10.21 0.34
C LEU A 82 -2.32 10.67 -1.07
N ALA A 83 -1.53 10.32 -2.08
CA ALA A 83 -1.79 10.70 -3.47
C ALA A 83 -3.11 10.09 -3.98
N LEU A 84 -3.39 8.82 -3.67
CA LEU A 84 -4.63 8.14 -4.06
C LEU A 84 -5.86 8.68 -3.34
N PHE A 85 -5.74 9.03 -2.07
CA PHE A 85 -6.86 9.41 -1.21
C PHE A 85 -6.65 10.79 -0.60
N ALA A 86 -7.21 11.80 -1.28
CA ALA A 86 -7.22 13.17 -0.78
C ALA A 86 -8.11 13.35 0.45
N ASP A 87 -9.20 12.59 0.52
CA ASP A 87 -10.18 12.64 1.58
C ASP A 87 -9.95 11.54 2.63
N ASP A 88 -9.95 11.94 3.91
CA ASP A 88 -9.84 11.04 5.05
C ASP A 88 -11.11 10.20 5.28
N SER A 89 -12.22 10.49 4.57
CA SER A 89 -13.44 9.68 4.55
C SER A 89 -13.25 8.31 3.91
N VAL A 90 -12.31 8.18 2.96
CA VAL A 90 -11.98 6.91 2.30
C VAL A 90 -10.97 6.13 3.13
N VAL A 91 -9.87 6.78 3.52
CA VAL A 91 -8.83 6.19 4.37
C VAL A 91 -8.47 7.14 5.50
N SER A 92 -8.87 6.77 6.71
CA SER A 92 -8.54 7.52 7.91
C SER A 92 -7.02 7.67 8.09
N LYS A 93 -6.56 8.67 8.84
CA LYS A 93 -5.14 8.84 9.15
C LYS A 93 -4.53 7.59 9.81
N GLN A 94 -5.31 6.94 10.68
CA GLN A 94 -4.89 5.73 11.39
C GLN A 94 -4.78 4.54 10.44
N ASP A 95 -5.77 4.34 9.57
CA ASP A 95 -5.76 3.29 8.56
C ASP A 95 -4.64 3.49 7.55
N ARG A 96 -4.42 4.73 7.09
CA ARG A 96 -3.33 5.05 6.16
C ARG A 96 -1.96 4.73 6.76
N SER A 97 -1.76 5.06 8.03
CA SER A 97 -0.54 4.69 8.75
C SER A 97 -0.38 3.17 8.80
N LEU A 98 -1.41 2.44 9.22
CA LEU A 98 -1.41 0.98 9.28
C LEU A 98 -1.16 0.33 7.91
N PHE A 99 -1.94 0.73 6.90
CA PHE A 99 -1.94 0.16 5.56
C PHE A 99 -0.58 0.41 4.90
N SER A 100 -0.01 1.61 5.05
CA SER A 100 1.31 1.90 4.50
C SER A 100 2.40 1.00 5.08
N MET A 101 2.37 0.68 6.39
CA MET A 101 3.32 -0.25 7.00
C MET A 101 3.11 -1.68 6.51
N GLN A 102 1.86 -2.14 6.45
CA GLN A 102 1.52 -3.47 5.93
C GLN A 102 1.98 -3.65 4.48
N MET A 103 1.74 -2.64 3.64
CA MET A 103 2.16 -2.63 2.24
C MET A 103 3.68 -2.59 2.09
N LEU A 104 4.37 -1.74 2.86
CA LEU A 104 5.83 -1.69 2.84
C LEU A 104 6.43 -3.04 3.25
N TYR A 105 5.87 -3.68 4.28
CA TYR A 105 6.32 -4.99 4.72
C TYR A 105 6.13 -6.05 3.63
N ALA A 106 4.95 -6.12 3.03
CA ALA A 106 4.66 -7.02 1.91
C ALA A 106 5.57 -6.75 0.69
N TYR A 107 5.81 -5.48 0.37
CA TYR A 107 6.68 -5.09 -0.73
C TYR A 107 8.13 -5.54 -0.53
N ARG A 108 8.65 -5.35 0.69
CA ARG A 108 9.98 -5.83 1.05
C ARG A 108 10.11 -7.34 0.93
N HIS A 109 9.02 -8.10 1.01
CA HIS A 109 9.00 -9.55 0.83
C HIS A 109 8.70 -10.00 -0.62
N GLY A 110 8.53 -9.04 -1.55
CA GLY A 110 8.22 -9.35 -2.95
C GLY A 110 6.82 -9.90 -3.17
N ILE A 111 5.87 -9.59 -2.28
CA ILE A 111 4.51 -10.14 -2.31
C ILE A 111 3.70 -9.56 -3.46
N PRO A 112 3.14 -10.40 -4.35
CA PRO A 112 2.17 -9.97 -5.37
C PRO A 112 0.87 -9.44 -4.75
N ALA A 113 0.17 -8.56 -5.45
CA ALA A 113 -1.02 -7.88 -4.92
C ALA A 113 -2.15 -8.85 -4.55
N GLU A 114 -2.35 -9.89 -5.35
CA GLU A 114 -3.32 -10.96 -5.13
C GLU A 114 -3.11 -11.71 -3.81
N PHE A 115 -1.87 -11.79 -3.31
CA PHE A 115 -1.53 -12.46 -2.05
C PHE A 115 -1.38 -11.51 -0.86
N LEU A 116 -1.50 -10.20 -1.08
CA LEU A 116 -1.28 -9.18 -0.06
C LEU A 116 -2.10 -9.44 1.22
N ILE A 117 -3.39 -9.74 1.07
CA ILE A 117 -4.30 -9.87 2.21
C ILE A 117 -3.98 -11.12 3.03
N GLY A 118 -3.72 -12.25 2.37
CA GLY A 118 -3.30 -13.48 3.05
C GLY A 118 -1.96 -13.31 3.77
N PHE A 119 -0.99 -12.67 3.12
CA PHE A 119 0.31 -12.39 3.71
C PHE A 119 0.21 -11.51 4.96
N ILE A 120 -0.53 -10.40 4.89
CA ILE A 120 -0.73 -9.49 6.04
C ILE A 120 -1.40 -10.23 7.20
N TYR A 121 -2.37 -11.11 6.91
CA TYR A 121 -3.06 -11.88 7.94
C TYR A 121 -2.11 -12.83 8.69
N GLN A 122 -1.13 -13.41 7.98
CA GLN A 122 -0.11 -14.29 8.57
C GLN A 122 1.05 -13.52 9.23
N ALA A 123 1.37 -12.32 8.74
CA ALA A 123 2.49 -11.51 9.22
C ALA A 123 2.32 -11.04 10.68
N GLY A 124 1.08 -10.95 11.16
CA GLY A 124 0.74 -10.63 12.54
C GLY A 124 0.01 -9.29 12.71
N SER A 125 -0.11 -8.89 13.97
CA SER A 125 -0.69 -7.61 14.40
C SER A 125 0.09 -6.40 13.87
N LYS A 126 -0.52 -5.22 14.00
CA LYS A 126 0.09 -3.93 13.64
C LYS A 126 1.44 -3.73 14.37
N GLU A 127 1.46 -4.03 15.66
CA GLU A 127 2.62 -3.87 16.53
C GLU A 127 3.74 -4.84 16.12
N GLU A 128 3.39 -6.08 15.78
CA GLU A 128 4.34 -7.08 15.26
C GLU A 128 4.93 -6.68 13.92
N ILE A 129 4.11 -6.23 12.97
CA ILE A 129 4.59 -5.76 11.66
C ILE A 129 5.50 -4.54 11.83
N LYS A 130 5.12 -3.60 12.71
CA LYS A 130 5.96 -2.42 12.99
C LYS A 130 7.31 -2.82 13.59
N ARG A 131 7.31 -3.75 14.54
CA ARG A 131 8.53 -4.29 15.16
C ARG A 131 9.41 -4.98 14.11
N LYS A 132 8.84 -5.89 13.31
CA LYS A 132 9.52 -6.61 12.22
C LYS A 132 10.14 -5.66 11.19
N LEU A 133 9.44 -4.58 10.81
CA LEU A 133 9.97 -3.55 9.93
C LEU A 133 11.18 -2.82 10.52
N GLY A 134 11.17 -2.52 11.82
CA GLY A 134 12.28 -1.86 12.52
C GLY A 134 13.50 -2.75 12.69
N GLU A 135 13.29 -4.04 12.94
CA GLU A 135 14.35 -5.05 13.04
C GLU A 135 14.90 -5.49 11.67
N GLY A 136 14.15 -5.23 10.60
CA GLY A 136 14.46 -5.75 9.27
C GLY A 136 14.30 -7.27 9.19
N SER A 137 13.30 -7.82 9.90
CA SER A 137 13.00 -9.24 9.92
C SER A 137 12.59 -9.75 8.53
N ILE A 138 12.96 -10.99 8.25
CA ILE A 138 12.62 -11.72 7.04
C ILE A 138 11.71 -12.88 7.44
N GLU A 139 10.54 -13.00 6.82
CA GLU A 139 9.68 -14.17 7.04
C GLU A 139 10.34 -15.45 6.49
N PRO A 140 10.24 -16.59 7.17
CA PRO A 140 10.77 -17.86 6.68
C PRO A 140 10.30 -18.17 5.25
N GLY A 141 11.23 -18.50 4.35
CA GLY A 141 10.94 -18.80 2.94
C GLY A 141 10.99 -17.59 2.00
N PHE A 142 11.22 -16.38 2.51
CA PHE A 142 11.34 -15.14 1.72
C PHE A 142 12.78 -14.62 1.60
N GLU A 143 13.79 -15.39 2.01
CA GLU A 143 15.19 -14.98 2.08
C GLU A 143 15.75 -14.57 0.70
N LYS A 144 15.18 -15.10 -0.38
CA LYS A 144 15.60 -14.80 -1.77
C LYS A 144 14.88 -13.60 -2.39
N THR A 145 13.70 -13.25 -1.90
CA THR A 145 12.89 -12.15 -2.44
C THR A 145 12.95 -10.91 -1.57
N PHE A 146 13.43 -11.05 -0.33
CA PHE A 146 13.49 -9.94 0.60
C PHE A 146 14.44 -8.83 0.14
N SER A 147 13.98 -7.58 0.21
CA SER A 147 14.79 -6.41 -0.08
C SER A 147 14.67 -5.36 1.03
N LYS A 148 15.81 -4.96 1.61
CA LYS A 148 15.88 -3.81 2.53
C LYS A 148 15.75 -2.49 1.76
N ASP A 149 16.27 -2.46 0.54
CA ASP A 149 16.22 -1.31 -0.33
C ASP A 149 14.90 -1.32 -1.14
N ILE A 150 14.12 -0.27 -0.95
CA ILE A 150 12.82 -0.08 -1.61
C ILE A 150 13.00 0.06 -3.12
N SER A 151 14.12 0.62 -3.58
CA SER A 151 14.41 0.76 -5.01
C SER A 151 14.86 -0.54 -5.68
N ALA A 152 15.32 -1.52 -4.89
CA ALA A 152 15.86 -2.78 -5.39
C ALA A 152 14.90 -3.97 -5.27
N ALA A 153 13.70 -3.78 -4.70
CA ALA A 153 12.75 -4.87 -4.49
C ALA A 153 12.24 -5.42 -5.84
N ARG A 154 12.69 -6.64 -6.16
CA ARG A 154 12.22 -7.38 -7.34
C ARG A 154 10.91 -8.05 -6.98
N ILE A 155 9.83 -7.61 -7.63
CA ILE A 155 8.54 -8.27 -7.50
C ILE A 155 8.56 -9.43 -8.48
N CYS A 156 8.38 -10.65 -7.97
CA CYS A 156 8.08 -11.78 -8.83
C CYS A 156 6.73 -11.50 -9.49
N THR A 157 6.74 -10.99 -10.73
CA THR A 157 5.57 -11.03 -11.59
C THR A 157 5.33 -12.50 -11.94
N PHE A 158 4.42 -13.15 -11.22
CA PHE A 158 3.84 -14.39 -11.70
C PHE A 158 2.98 -14.02 -12.91
N ARG A 159 3.43 -14.44 -14.10
CA ARG A 159 2.68 -14.32 -15.36
C ARG A 159 1.76 -15.52 -15.52
#